data_AF-A0A6G1YVK7-F1
#
_entry.id   AF-A0A6G1YVK7-F1
#
_cell.length_a   1.000
_cell.length_b   1.000
_cell.length_c   1.000
_cell.angle_alpha   90.00
_cell.angle_beta   90.00
_cell.angle_gamma   90.00
#
_symmetry.space_group_name_H-M   'P 1'
#
loop_
_entity.id
_entity.type
_entity.pdbx_description
1 polymer ?
#
loop_
_entity_poly.entity_id
_entity_poly.type
_entity_poly.pdbx_seq_one_letter_code
_entity_poly.pdbx_strand_id
1 'polypeptide(L)'
;MSTKSSNNRGRGDTATTDEPSAESIDQLKATVFHLRETINQLKEVNKELSAKYDKQKEFISIAAHELRSPITPILGTLELIEYEFEEADKKEITLKKEYFERLVRNINRLERLVSEILDVTRIDDKSLKLKKEHFNLNEIVLDAVEDHRRQLDKSDGNTKILYEFKKEEEERVSGGADTPAEGIFVYADKNRINQVIYNLLTNA
;
A
#
# COMPACT_ATOMS: atom_id res chain seq x y z
N MET A 1 44.78 -6.00 99.74
CA MET A 1 45.75 -6.40 98.71
C MET A 1 45.00 -6.64 97.41
N SER A 2 45.49 -5.98 96.35
CA SER A 2 45.44 -6.29 94.90
C SER A 2 44.61 -7.49 94.41
N THR A 3 43.91 -7.47 93.27
CA THR A 3 43.76 -6.52 92.15
C THR A 3 42.73 -7.07 91.14
N LYS A 4 42.16 -6.17 90.32
CA LYS A 4 41.57 -6.34 88.96
C LYS A 4 40.19 -7.01 88.84
N SER A 5 39.31 -6.64 87.91
CA SER A 5 39.19 -5.51 86.98
C SER A 5 37.82 -5.64 86.28
N SER A 6 37.30 -4.51 85.82
CA SER A 6 36.42 -4.36 84.64
C SER A 6 34.90 -4.58 84.77
N ASN A 7 34.31 -3.42 85.05
CA ASN A 7 33.08 -2.78 84.60
C ASN A 7 32.58 -3.08 83.15
N ASN A 8 31.25 -3.22 83.03
CA ASN A 8 30.29 -2.64 82.05
C ASN A 8 30.05 -3.18 80.60
N ARG A 9 28.77 -3.59 80.40
CA ARG A 9 27.80 -3.32 79.29
C ARG A 9 28.02 -3.80 77.83
N GLY A 10 26.92 -4.35 77.29
CA GLY A 10 26.54 -4.43 75.86
C GLY A 10 26.11 -5.84 75.48
N ARG A 11 24.82 -6.23 75.51
CA ARG A 11 23.82 -6.01 74.44
C ARG A 11 24.47 -5.68 73.09
N GLY A 12 24.46 -6.66 72.20
CA GLY A 12 24.78 -6.53 70.78
C GLY A 12 24.25 -7.79 70.11
N ASP A 13 23.19 -7.60 69.33
CA ASP A 13 22.40 -8.61 68.65
C ASP A 13 23.24 -9.68 67.95
N THR A 14 22.79 -10.91 68.02
CA THR A 14 23.08 -11.92 67.00
C THR A 14 22.63 -11.33 65.66
N ALA A 15 23.58 -10.87 64.85
CA ALA A 15 23.33 -10.63 63.44
C ALA A 15 23.05 -12.00 62.82
N THR A 16 21.77 -12.39 62.82
CA THR A 16 21.23 -13.42 61.96
C THR A 16 21.40 -12.92 60.54
N THR A 17 22.55 -13.22 59.94
CA THR A 17 22.66 -13.23 58.48
C THR A 17 21.77 -14.37 58.02
N ASP A 18 20.51 -14.07 57.73
CA ASP A 18 19.60 -14.99 57.03
C ASP A 18 20.23 -15.31 55.67
N GLU A 19 20.96 -16.43 55.60
CA GLU A 19 21.34 -17.02 54.32
C GLU A 19 20.03 -17.30 53.56
N PRO A 20 19.91 -16.85 52.30
CA PRO A 20 18.70 -17.08 51.54
C PRO A 20 18.45 -18.58 51.42
N SER A 21 17.25 -19.01 51.82
CA SER A 21 16.85 -20.41 51.70
C SER A 21 17.00 -20.88 50.25
N ALA A 22 17.35 -22.15 50.04
CA ALA A 22 17.52 -22.72 48.70
C ALA A 22 16.28 -22.50 47.81
N GLU A 23 15.10 -22.47 48.41
CA GLU A 23 13.82 -22.19 47.77
C GLU A 23 13.74 -20.75 47.22
N SER A 24 14.26 -19.76 47.98
CA SER A 24 14.35 -18.36 47.52
C SER A 24 15.32 -18.19 46.35
N ILE A 25 16.43 -18.95 46.34
CA ILE A 25 17.41 -18.92 45.26
C ILE A 25 16.80 -19.49 43.96
N ASP A 26 16.04 -20.58 44.05
CA ASP A 26 15.41 -21.19 42.88
C ASP A 26 14.24 -20.36 42.34
N GLN A 27 13.45 -19.72 43.22
CA GLN A 27 12.45 -18.71 42.82
C GLN A 27 13.10 -17.51 42.11
N LEU A 28 14.24 -17.03 42.60
CA LEU A 28 14.99 -15.95 41.97
C LEU A 28 15.50 -16.35 40.58
N LYS A 29 16.05 -17.56 40.43
CA LYS A 29 16.48 -18.09 39.12
C LYS A 29 15.32 -18.19 38.14
N ALA A 30 14.18 -18.73 38.57
CA ALA A 30 12.98 -18.84 37.74
C ALA A 30 12.48 -17.45 37.29
N THR A 31 12.50 -16.47 38.19
CA THR A 31 12.12 -15.07 37.88
C THR A 31 13.08 -14.44 36.87
N VAL A 32 14.40 -14.60 37.05
CA VAL A 32 15.41 -14.10 36.11
C VAL A 32 15.27 -14.77 34.74
N PHE A 33 14.96 -16.07 34.69
CA PHE A 33 14.71 -16.78 33.44
C PHE A 33 13.48 -16.22 32.72
N HIS A 34 12.35 -16.07 33.41
CA HIS A 34 11.14 -15.48 32.84
C HIS A 34 11.37 -14.03 32.37
N LEU A 35 12.04 -13.19 33.17
CA LEU A 35 12.39 -11.83 32.75
C LEU A 35 13.20 -11.80 31.47
N ARG A 36 14.17 -12.72 31.33
CA ARG A 36 14.99 -12.83 30.12
C ARG A 36 14.15 -13.21 28.91
N GLU A 37 13.22 -14.15 29.08
CA GLU A 37 12.28 -14.56 28.04
C GLU A 37 11.38 -13.39 27.60
N THR A 38 10.78 -12.67 28.56
CA THR A 38 9.96 -11.48 28.28
C THR A 38 10.75 -10.37 27.59
N ILE A 39 12.00 -10.11 28.00
CA ILE A 39 12.87 -9.14 27.33
C ILE A 39 13.12 -9.53 25.88
N ASN A 40 13.36 -10.83 25.61
CA ASN A 40 13.57 -11.30 24.24
C ASN A 40 12.31 -11.17 23.40
N GLN A 41 11.14 -11.55 23.94
CA GLN A 41 9.85 -11.36 23.26
C GLN A 41 9.59 -9.87 22.98
N LEU A 42 9.84 -8.99 23.95
CA LEU A 42 9.66 -7.55 23.77
C LEU A 42 10.58 -6.99 22.69
N LYS A 43 11.84 -7.47 22.61
CA LYS A 43 12.77 -7.09 21.55
C LYS A 43 12.29 -7.50 20.17
N GLU A 44 11.79 -8.73 20.01
CA GLU A 44 11.26 -9.20 18.73
C GLU A 44 10.03 -8.41 18.31
N VAL A 45 9.07 -8.18 19.23
CA VAL A 45 7.88 -7.36 18.94
C VAL A 45 8.26 -5.92 18.58
N ASN A 46 9.23 -5.32 19.28
CA ASN A 46 9.68 -3.96 18.99
C ASN A 46 10.38 -3.89 17.61
N LYS A 47 11.16 -4.92 17.26
CA LYS A 47 11.78 -5.02 15.92
C LYS A 47 10.73 -5.12 14.82
N GLU A 48 9.71 -5.96 15.01
CA GLU A 48 8.58 -6.05 14.07
C GLU A 48 7.82 -4.73 13.95
N LEU A 49 7.59 -4.04 15.08
CA LEU A 49 6.92 -2.75 15.10
C LEU A 49 7.73 -1.68 14.37
N SER A 50 9.04 -1.61 14.61
CA SER A 50 9.94 -0.69 13.90
C SER A 50 9.92 -0.96 12.40
N ALA A 51 10.00 -2.22 11.98
CA ALA A 51 9.95 -2.58 10.57
C ALA A 51 8.62 -2.17 9.90
N LYS A 52 7.49 -2.32 10.60
CA LYS A 52 6.18 -1.83 10.12
C LYS A 52 6.15 -0.31 10.02
N TYR A 53 6.69 0.39 11.02
CA TYR A 53 6.76 1.85 11.04
C TYR A 53 7.62 2.39 9.89
N ASP A 54 8.77 1.78 9.62
CA ASP A 54 9.65 2.18 8.53
C ASP A 54 8.97 1.99 7.16
N LYS A 55 8.27 0.86 6.95
CA LYS A 55 7.46 0.64 5.74
C LYS A 55 6.34 1.66 5.57
N GLN A 56 5.67 2.03 6.67
CA GLN A 56 4.63 3.06 6.62
C GLN A 56 5.21 4.42 6.25
N LYS A 57 6.38 4.77 6.79
CA LYS A 57 7.07 6.02 6.46
C LYS A 57 7.52 6.05 5.00
N GLU A 58 8.05 4.94 4.50
CA GLU A 58 8.40 4.78 3.09
C GLU A 58 7.18 4.95 2.18
N PHE A 59 6.06 4.28 2.51
CA PHE A 59 4.80 4.41 1.79
C PHE A 59 4.31 5.87 1.72
N ILE A 60 4.30 6.59 2.84
CA ILE A 60 3.92 8.01 2.88
C ILE A 60 4.84 8.86 2.00
N SER A 61 6.15 8.60 2.04
CA SER A 61 7.13 9.33 1.23
C SER A 61 6.90 9.11 -0.27
N ILE A 62 6.67 7.86 -0.68
CA ILE A 62 6.38 7.50 -2.07
C ILE A 62 5.07 8.13 -2.52
N ALA A 63 4.00 8.01 -1.73
CA ALA A 63 2.71 8.62 -2.03
C ALA A 63 2.83 10.14 -2.22
N ALA A 64 3.56 10.83 -1.34
CA ALA A 64 3.80 12.27 -1.49
C ALA A 64 4.54 12.63 -2.77
N HIS A 65 5.53 11.83 -3.18
CA HIS A 65 6.26 12.02 -4.43
C HIS A 65 5.37 11.80 -5.65
N GLU A 66 4.63 10.69 -5.67
CA GLU A 66 3.73 10.35 -6.78
C GLU A 66 2.57 11.33 -6.92
N LEU A 67 2.04 11.88 -5.82
CA LEU A 67 1.02 12.94 -5.87
C LEU A 67 1.59 14.27 -6.38
N ARG A 68 2.86 14.60 -6.06
CA ARG A 68 3.49 15.82 -6.57
C ARG A 68 3.67 15.79 -8.09
N SER A 69 3.96 14.62 -8.66
CA SER A 69 4.21 14.44 -10.09
C SER A 69 3.07 14.95 -11.01
N PRO A 70 1.79 14.64 -10.79
CA PRO A 70 0.67 15.22 -11.56
C PRO A 70 0.27 16.62 -11.09
N ILE A 71 0.50 17.02 -9.83
CA ILE A 71 0.16 18.36 -9.33
C ILE A 71 1.04 19.43 -9.97
N THR A 72 2.35 19.20 -10.09
CA THR A 72 3.28 20.19 -10.63
C THR A 72 2.92 20.62 -12.07
N PRO A 73 2.65 19.71 -13.03
CA PRO A 73 2.20 20.07 -14.37
C PRO A 73 0.82 20.74 -14.40
N ILE A 74 -0.08 20.41 -13.47
CA ILE A 74 -1.39 21.11 -13.35
C ILE A 74 -1.14 22.57 -13.02
N LEU A 75 -0.36 22.84 -11.97
CA LEU A 75 -0.02 24.20 -11.55
C LEU A 75 0.69 24.97 -12.67
N GLY A 76 1.73 24.38 -13.27
CA GLY A 76 2.45 25.03 -14.38
C GLY A 76 1.56 25.30 -15.60
N THR A 77 0.58 24.43 -15.89
CA THR A 77 -0.38 24.69 -16.98
C THR A 77 -1.35 25.82 -16.63
N LEU A 78 -1.77 25.92 -15.36
CA LEU A 78 -2.61 27.03 -14.88
C LEU A 78 -1.85 28.36 -14.87
N GLU A 79 -0.57 28.38 -14.48
CA GLU A 79 0.29 29.57 -14.55
C GLU A 79 0.46 30.07 -16.00
N LEU A 80 0.60 29.15 -16.97
CA LEU A 80 0.64 29.51 -18.39
C LEU A 80 -0.67 30.11 -18.87
N ILE A 81 -1.81 29.57 -18.40
CA ILE A 81 -3.13 30.11 -18.72
C ILE A 81 -3.26 31.52 -18.13
N GLU A 82 -2.90 31.71 -16.86
CA GLU A 82 -2.94 33.01 -16.18
C GLU A 82 -2.09 34.06 -16.90
N TYR A 83 -0.87 33.70 -17.31
CA TYR A 83 -0.01 34.56 -18.13
C TYR A 83 -0.67 34.98 -19.45
N GLU A 84 -1.36 34.06 -20.15
CA GLU A 84 -2.09 34.40 -21.38
C GLU A 84 -3.28 35.35 -21.11
N PHE A 85 -3.92 35.27 -19.94
CA PHE A 85 -4.97 36.22 -19.53
C PHE A 85 -4.41 37.61 -19.21
N GLU A 86 -3.24 37.70 -18.58
CA GLU A 86 -2.60 38.98 -18.21
C GLU A 86 -2.05 39.75 -19.42
N GLU A 87 -1.48 39.04 -20.40
CA GLU A 87 -0.95 39.64 -21.64
C GLU A 87 -2.05 39.97 -22.68
N ALA A 88 -3.29 39.53 -22.45
CA ALA A 88 -4.42 39.74 -23.36
C ALA A 88 -4.99 41.16 -23.25
N ASP A 89 -4.17 42.18 -23.45
CA ASP A 89 -4.52 43.59 -23.24
C ASP A 89 -5.40 44.20 -24.37
N LYS A 90 -6.13 43.36 -25.15
CA LYS A 90 -7.21 43.69 -26.15
C LYS A 90 -7.41 42.63 -27.25
N LYS A 91 -6.75 41.46 -27.20
CA LYS A 91 -6.97 40.38 -28.19
C LYS A 91 -7.80 39.24 -27.60
N GLU A 92 -8.54 38.56 -28.48
CA GLU A 92 -9.31 37.37 -28.14
C GLU A 92 -8.39 36.29 -27.55
N ILE A 93 -8.72 35.82 -26.35
CA ILE A 93 -7.96 34.79 -25.64
C ILE A 93 -8.21 33.46 -26.37
N THR A 94 -7.18 32.94 -27.02
CA THR A 94 -7.27 31.63 -27.67
C THR A 94 -6.60 30.59 -26.76
N LEU A 95 -7.35 30.08 -25.78
CA LEU A 95 -6.87 28.99 -24.94
C LEU A 95 -6.51 27.78 -25.80
N LYS A 96 -5.25 27.37 -25.74
CA LYS A 96 -4.79 26.20 -26.50
C LYS A 96 -5.48 24.95 -25.98
N LYS A 97 -6.08 24.17 -26.89
CA LYS A 97 -6.66 22.84 -26.59
C LYS A 97 -5.70 21.96 -25.80
N GLU A 98 -4.40 22.07 -26.08
CA GLU A 98 -3.36 21.33 -25.39
C GLU A 98 -3.31 21.59 -23.88
N TYR A 99 -3.61 22.80 -23.41
CA TYR A 99 -3.65 23.10 -21.97
C TYR A 99 -4.76 22.31 -21.27
N PHE A 100 -5.95 22.30 -21.86
CA PHE A 100 -7.07 21.52 -21.34
C PHE A 100 -6.76 20.01 -21.36
N GLU A 101 -6.19 19.51 -22.46
CA GLU A 101 -5.81 18.10 -22.54
C GLU A 101 -4.73 17.72 -21.52
N ARG A 102 -3.74 18.61 -21.25
CA ARG A 102 -2.73 18.41 -20.21
C ARG A 102 -3.35 18.39 -18.82
N LEU A 103 -4.28 19.31 -18.52
CA LEU A 103 -4.98 19.36 -17.24
C LEU A 103 -5.79 18.09 -17.00
N VAL A 104 -6.64 17.70 -17.95
CA VAL A 104 -7.47 16.49 -17.86
C VAL A 104 -6.61 15.25 -17.65
N ARG A 105 -5.52 15.09 -18.41
CA ARG A 105 -4.63 13.93 -18.24
C ARG A 105 -4.04 13.85 -16.83
N ASN A 106 -3.55 14.96 -16.29
CA ASN A 106 -2.92 14.96 -14.96
C ASN A 106 -3.96 14.82 -13.83
N ILE A 107 -5.16 15.39 -13.98
CA ILE A 107 -6.25 15.20 -13.02
C ILE A 107 -6.69 13.73 -12.97
N ASN A 108 -6.87 13.09 -14.13
CA ASN A 108 -7.22 11.67 -14.20
C ASN A 108 -6.12 10.79 -13.58
N ARG A 109 -4.84 11.13 -13.80
CA ARG A 109 -3.70 10.45 -13.14
C ARG A 109 -3.75 10.62 -11.62
N LEU A 110 -4.04 11.82 -11.14
CA LEU A 110 -4.16 12.12 -9.72
C LEU A 110 -5.33 11.34 -9.08
N GLU A 111 -6.49 11.30 -9.73
CA GLU A 111 -7.65 10.53 -9.27
C GLU A 111 -7.30 9.04 -9.14
N ARG A 112 -6.63 8.47 -10.14
CA ARG A 112 -6.17 7.08 -10.11
C ARG A 112 -5.22 6.80 -8.94
N LEU A 113 -4.21 7.66 -8.74
CA LEU A 113 -3.26 7.52 -7.62
C LEU A 113 -3.95 7.58 -6.26
N VAL A 114 -4.91 8.49 -6.09
CA VAL A 114 -5.70 8.57 -4.85
C VAL A 114 -6.53 7.30 -4.64
N SER A 115 -7.15 6.78 -5.69
CA SER A 115 -7.88 5.50 -5.61
C SER A 115 -6.95 4.35 -5.22
N GLU A 116 -5.76 4.26 -5.81
CA GLU A 116 -4.77 3.23 -5.50
C GLU A 116 -4.33 3.28 -4.03
N ILE A 117 -4.07 4.48 -3.48
CA ILE A 117 -3.74 4.66 -2.05
C ILE A 117 -4.90 4.20 -1.16
N LEU A 118 -6.14 4.57 -1.52
CA LEU A 118 -7.33 4.15 -0.77
C LEU A 118 -7.58 2.63 -0.86
N ASP A 119 -7.19 2.00 -1.96
CA ASP A 119 -7.31 0.56 -2.12
C ASP A 119 -6.26 -0.18 -1.28
N VAL A 120 -5.01 0.27 -1.26
CA VAL A 120 -3.96 -0.30 -0.41
C VAL A 120 -4.35 -0.24 1.06
N THR A 121 -4.83 0.91 1.53
CA THR A 121 -5.29 1.06 2.93
C THR A 121 -6.46 0.12 3.26
N ARG A 122 -7.43 -0.04 2.35
CA ARG A 122 -8.54 -0.98 2.54
C ARG A 122 -8.10 -2.44 2.55
N ILE A 123 -7.07 -2.79 1.77
CA ILE A 123 -6.48 -4.14 1.74
C ILE A 123 -5.78 -4.43 3.07
N ASP A 124 -4.93 -3.50 3.53
CA ASP A 124 -4.21 -3.63 4.80
C ASP A 124 -5.15 -3.77 5.99
N ASP A 125 -6.24 -3.00 6.01
CA ASP A 125 -7.28 -3.06 7.05
C ASP A 125 -8.27 -4.23 6.86
N LYS A 126 -8.08 -5.08 5.84
CA LYS A 126 -8.99 -6.18 5.47
C LYS A 126 -10.45 -5.74 5.27
N SER A 127 -10.65 -4.47 4.92
CA SER A 127 -11.96 -3.84 4.76
C SER A 127 -12.43 -3.76 3.30
N LEU A 128 -11.59 -4.17 2.35
CA LEU A 128 -11.93 -4.20 0.93
C LEU A 128 -13.12 -5.15 0.66
N LYS A 129 -14.25 -4.58 0.22
CA LYS A 129 -15.43 -5.34 -0.20
C LYS A 129 -15.45 -5.45 -1.72
N LEU A 130 -15.50 -6.69 -2.22
CA LEU A 130 -15.61 -6.99 -3.64
C LEU A 130 -17.08 -6.99 -4.07
N LYS A 131 -17.38 -6.29 -5.17
CA LYS A 131 -18.69 -6.31 -5.82
C LYS A 131 -18.66 -7.30 -6.98
N LYS A 132 -18.95 -8.57 -6.68
CA LYS A 132 -18.87 -9.65 -7.67
C LYS A 132 -20.10 -9.67 -8.57
N GLU A 133 -19.88 -9.76 -9.87
CA GLU A 133 -20.90 -9.91 -10.90
C GLU A 133 -20.43 -10.88 -11.99
N HIS A 134 -21.37 -11.37 -12.80
CA HIS A 134 -21.04 -12.16 -14.00
C HIS A 134 -20.79 -11.22 -15.17
N PHE A 135 -19.64 -11.34 -15.81
CA PHE A 135 -19.30 -10.53 -16.99
C PHE A 135 -18.40 -11.32 -17.94
N ASN A 136 -18.34 -10.87 -19.19
CA ASN A 136 -17.46 -11.41 -20.21
C ASN A 136 -16.05 -10.81 -20.06
N LEU A 137 -15.07 -11.64 -19.69
CA LEU A 137 -13.69 -11.22 -19.50
C LEU A 137 -13.02 -10.75 -20.80
N ASN A 138 -13.43 -11.32 -21.94
CA ASN A 138 -12.91 -10.96 -23.26
C ASN A 138 -13.15 -9.48 -23.57
N GLU A 139 -14.35 -8.96 -23.25
CA GLU A 139 -14.69 -7.55 -23.43
C GLU A 139 -13.76 -6.64 -22.62
N ILE A 140 -13.50 -6.98 -21.36
CA ILE A 140 -12.64 -6.17 -20.47
C ILE A 140 -11.20 -6.14 -20.94
N VAL A 141 -10.67 -7.28 -21.38
CA VAL A 141 -9.30 -7.35 -21.90
C VAL A 141 -9.19 -6.58 -23.21
N LEU A 142 -10.17 -6.71 -24.11
CA LEU A 142 -10.18 -6.01 -25.38
C LEU A 142 -10.24 -4.49 -25.19
N ASP A 143 -11.14 -4.01 -24.32
CA ASP A 143 -11.27 -2.58 -23.99
C ASP A 143 -9.93 -2.02 -23.46
N ALA A 144 -9.29 -2.74 -22.53
CA ALA A 144 -8.02 -2.32 -21.95
C ALA A 144 -6.87 -2.29 -22.96
N VAL A 145 -6.82 -3.27 -23.88
CA VAL A 145 -5.84 -3.33 -24.97
C VAL A 145 -6.03 -2.19 -25.96
N GLU A 146 -7.27 -1.88 -26.35
CA GLU A 146 -7.57 -0.78 -27.25
C GLU A 146 -7.23 0.58 -26.64
N ASP A 147 -7.53 0.77 -25.35
CA ASP A 147 -7.16 1.99 -24.62
C ASP A 147 -5.65 2.22 -24.60
N HIS A 148 -4.85 1.17 -24.38
CA HIS A 148 -3.40 1.29 -24.39
C HIS A 148 -2.84 1.48 -25.79
N ARG A 149 -3.42 0.84 -26.82
CA ARG A 149 -3.03 1.11 -28.23
C ARG A 149 -3.19 2.59 -28.58
N ARG A 150 -4.33 3.20 -28.22
CA ARG A 150 -4.59 4.63 -28.44
C ARG A 150 -3.60 5.56 -27.73
N GLN A 151 -3.03 5.12 -26.61
CA GLN A 151 -2.01 5.88 -25.86
C GLN A 151 -0.62 5.72 -26.50
N LEU A 152 -0.25 4.50 -26.91
CA LEU A 152 1.04 4.21 -27.56
C LEU A 152 1.21 4.93 -28.90
N ASP A 153 0.14 5.04 -29.70
CA ASP A 153 0.14 5.79 -30.96
C ASP A 153 0.53 7.27 -30.78
N LYS A 154 0.43 7.80 -29.55
CA LYS A 154 0.79 9.19 -29.20
C LYS A 154 2.16 9.33 -28.56
N SER A 155 2.83 8.25 -28.16
CA SER A 155 3.94 8.33 -27.21
C SER A 155 5.21 7.54 -27.53
N ASP A 156 5.20 6.52 -28.40
CA ASP A 156 6.40 5.99 -29.05
C ASP A 156 6.05 4.81 -29.98
N GLY A 157 6.49 4.85 -31.25
CA GLY A 157 6.08 3.90 -32.29
C GLY A 157 6.69 2.48 -32.21
N ASN A 158 7.42 2.15 -31.14
CA ASN A 158 8.18 0.88 -31.04
C ASN A 158 7.50 -0.22 -30.23
N THR A 159 6.47 0.09 -29.43
CA THR A 159 5.77 -0.93 -28.62
C THR A 159 4.50 -1.40 -29.33
N LYS A 160 4.35 -2.72 -29.50
CA LYS A 160 3.18 -3.34 -30.14
C LYS A 160 2.46 -4.27 -29.16
N ILE A 161 1.17 -4.03 -28.96
CA ILE A 161 0.32 -4.89 -28.13
C ILE A 161 -0.31 -5.97 -29.01
N LEU A 162 0.05 -7.22 -28.74
CA LEU A 162 -0.55 -8.41 -29.34
C LEU A 162 -1.64 -8.94 -28.42
N TYR A 163 -2.83 -9.17 -28.98
CA TYR A 163 -3.94 -9.81 -28.29
C TYR A 163 -4.34 -11.07 -29.06
N GLU A 164 -4.24 -12.22 -28.40
CA GLU A 164 -4.64 -13.51 -28.96
C GLU A 164 -5.70 -14.13 -28.05
N PHE A 165 -6.89 -14.32 -28.60
CA PHE A 165 -7.97 -15.06 -27.94
C PHE A 165 -8.10 -16.43 -28.61
N LYS A 166 -7.59 -17.47 -27.95
CA LYS A 166 -7.77 -18.85 -28.42
C LYS A 166 -9.18 -19.32 -28.05
N LYS A 167 -10.01 -19.51 -29.06
CA LYS A 167 -11.26 -20.25 -28.91
C LYS A 167 -10.94 -21.71 -28.66
N GLU A 168 -11.46 -22.29 -27.58
CA GLU A 168 -11.64 -23.74 -27.57
C GLU A 168 -12.77 -24.05 -28.55
N GLU A 169 -12.44 -24.77 -29.62
CA GLU A 169 -13.43 -25.33 -30.54
C GLU A 169 -14.22 -26.41 -29.79
N GLU A 170 -15.21 -26.03 -28.99
CA GLU A 170 -16.20 -26.99 -28.50
C GLU A 170 -17.31 -27.14 -29.56
N GLU A 171 -17.51 -28.40 -29.93
CA GLU A 171 -18.50 -28.89 -30.88
C GLU A 171 -19.84 -28.17 -30.74
N ARG A 172 -20.35 -27.68 -31.88
CA ARG A 172 -21.71 -27.19 -32.01
C ARG A 172 -22.70 -28.27 -31.58
N VAL A 173 -23.10 -28.28 -30.31
CA VAL A 173 -24.36 -28.90 -29.90
C VAL A 173 -25.44 -27.91 -30.27
N SER A 174 -26.12 -28.22 -31.36
CA SER A 174 -27.34 -27.57 -31.82
C SER A 174 -28.34 -27.43 -30.67
N GLY A 175 -28.60 -26.22 -30.20
CA GLY A 175 -29.65 -25.98 -29.21
C GLY A 175 -29.87 -24.50 -28.87
N GLY A 176 -30.96 -23.94 -29.41
CA GLY A 176 -31.71 -22.83 -28.80
C GLY A 176 -31.15 -21.41 -28.98
N ALA A 177 -32.03 -20.49 -29.38
CA ALA A 177 -31.76 -19.08 -29.70
C ALA A 177 -31.40 -18.16 -28.51
N ASP A 178 -30.87 -18.70 -27.41
CA ASP A 178 -30.49 -17.95 -26.19
C ASP A 178 -29.06 -18.30 -25.72
N THR A 179 -28.17 -18.69 -26.63
CA THR A 179 -26.75 -18.86 -26.31
C THR A 179 -26.10 -17.48 -26.17
N PRO A 180 -25.57 -17.08 -24.99
CA PRO A 180 -24.90 -15.80 -24.84
C PRO A 180 -23.70 -15.74 -25.77
N ALA A 181 -23.51 -14.60 -26.42
CA ALA A 181 -22.42 -14.37 -27.38
C ALA A 181 -21.08 -14.89 -26.83
N GLU A 182 -20.35 -15.61 -27.70
CA GLU A 182 -19.09 -16.31 -27.43
C GLU A 182 -18.11 -15.48 -26.58
N GLY A 183 -17.76 -15.97 -25.38
CA GLY A 183 -16.86 -15.27 -24.45
C GLY A 183 -16.50 -16.06 -23.20
N ILE A 184 -15.44 -15.66 -22.49
CA ILE A 184 -15.06 -16.24 -21.18
C ILE A 184 -15.85 -15.51 -20.11
N PHE A 185 -16.89 -16.13 -19.58
CA PHE A 185 -17.68 -15.57 -18.49
C PHE A 185 -17.08 -15.92 -17.13
N VAL A 186 -16.90 -14.92 -16.27
CA VAL A 186 -16.34 -15.09 -14.92
C VAL A 186 -17.24 -14.44 -13.87
N TYR A 187 -17.20 -14.97 -12.64
CA TYR A 187 -17.85 -14.36 -11.47
C TYR A 187 -16.81 -13.67 -10.59
N ALA A 188 -16.60 -12.38 -10.80
CA ALA A 188 -15.56 -11.60 -10.15
C ALA A 188 -15.98 -10.13 -10.00
N ASP A 189 -15.15 -9.32 -9.32
CA ASP A 189 -15.35 -7.87 -9.30
C ASP A 189 -14.79 -7.26 -10.59
N LYS A 190 -15.70 -6.84 -11.48
CA LYS A 190 -15.38 -6.33 -12.82
C LYS A 190 -14.40 -5.16 -12.78
N ASN A 191 -14.61 -4.21 -11.86
CA ASN A 191 -13.76 -3.02 -11.74
C ASN A 191 -12.35 -3.40 -11.28
N ARG A 192 -12.25 -4.34 -10.34
CA ARG A 192 -10.95 -4.82 -9.84
C ARG A 192 -10.18 -5.62 -10.87
N ILE A 193 -10.87 -6.47 -11.64
CA ILE A 193 -10.24 -7.21 -12.75
C ILE A 193 -9.73 -6.24 -13.82
N ASN A 194 -10.51 -5.22 -14.18
CA ASN A 194 -10.06 -4.18 -15.09
C ASN A 194 -8.81 -3.46 -14.56
N GLN A 195 -8.81 -3.06 -13.28
CA GLN A 195 -7.65 -2.45 -12.62
C GLN A 195 -6.40 -3.35 -12.67
N VAL A 196 -6.54 -4.66 -12.43
CA VAL A 196 -5.43 -5.60 -12.53
C VAL A 196 -4.89 -5.66 -13.96
N ILE A 197 -5.75 -5.81 -14.97
CA ILE A 197 -5.34 -5.85 -16.37
C ILE A 197 -4.65 -4.54 -16.77
N TYR A 198 -5.21 -3.39 -16.38
CA TYR A 198 -4.62 -2.09 -16.66
C TYR A 198 -3.24 -1.94 -16.03
N ASN A 199 -3.08 -2.33 -14.76
CA ASN A 199 -1.80 -2.26 -14.06
C ASN A 199 -0.74 -3.17 -14.72
N LEU A 200 -1.14 -4.36 -15.18
CA LEU A 200 -0.24 -5.25 -15.91
C LEU A 200 0.20 -4.66 -17.26
N LEU A 201 -0.72 -4.05 -18.00
CA LEU A 201 -0.42 -3.42 -19.29
C LEU A 201 0.43 -2.14 -19.15
N THR A 202 0.24 -1.37 -18.08
CA THR A 202 1.03 -0.15 -17.83
C THR A 202 2.46 -0.48 -17.39
N ASN A 203 2.67 -1.61 -16.71
CA ASN A 203 3.97 -2.03 -16.21
C ASN A 203 4.78 -2.89 -17.20
N ALA A 204 4.16 -3.36 -18.28
CA ALA A 204 4.79 -4.20 -19.31
C ALA A 204 5.65 -3.39 -20.27
#